data_AF-A0A649V025-F1
#
_entry.id   AF-A0A649V025-F1
#
_cell.length_a   1.000
_cell.length_b   1.000
_cell.length_c   1.000
_cell.angle_alpha   90.00
_cell.angle_beta   90.00
_cell.angle_gamma   90.00
#
_symmetry.space_group_name_H-M   'P 1'
#
loop_
_entity.id
_entity.type
_entity.pdbx_description
1 polymer ?
#
loop_
_entity_poly.entity_id
_entity_poly.type
_entity_poly.pdbx_seq_one_letter_code
_entity_poly.pdbx_strand_id
1 'polypeptide(L)'
;VGMFLVQNSLQIFPPFRLGVTGPPGAGKSTFVEAFGKLLTAKGFKVAVLCIDPSSILTGGSLLGDKTRMLELSNDPNAYVRPSPSNGELGGVAEHTADLILLMEAANYDFIIVETVGLGQSEVVVDDMVDFFMLVMPPTMGDSLQGVK
;
A
#
# COMPACT_ATOMS: atom_id res chain seq x y z
N VAL A 1 -28.32 -0.67 -0.94
CA VAL A 1 -29.14 -1.91 -0.84
C VAL A 1 -28.41 -3.13 -1.38
N GLY A 2 -27.77 -3.09 -2.56
CA GLY A 2 -26.99 -4.23 -3.10
C GLY A 2 -25.74 -4.62 -2.29
N MET A 3 -24.96 -3.64 -1.81
CA MET A 3 -23.71 -3.89 -1.06
C MET A 3 -23.94 -4.57 0.31
N PHE A 4 -25.08 -4.27 0.95
CA PHE A 4 -25.47 -4.85 2.24
C PHE A 4 -25.92 -6.33 2.14
N LEU A 5 -26.34 -6.77 0.95
CA LEU A 5 -26.74 -8.16 0.68
C LEU A 5 -25.53 -9.06 0.37
N VAL A 6 -24.45 -8.50 -0.19
CA VAL A 6 -23.20 -9.25 -0.44
C VAL A 6 -22.48 -9.58 0.88
N GLN A 7 -22.41 -8.63 1.81
CA GLN A 7 -21.78 -8.86 3.12
C GLN A 7 -22.52 -9.90 3.99
N ASN A 8 -23.84 -10.09 3.82
CA ASN A 8 -24.62 -11.04 4.61
C ASN A 8 -24.66 -12.47 4.05
N SER A 9 -24.26 -12.68 2.79
CA SER A 9 -24.37 -13.99 2.10
C SER A 9 -23.05 -14.74 2.01
N LEU A 10 -21.92 -14.08 2.26
CA LEU A 10 -20.60 -14.68 2.36
C LEU A 10 -20.03 -14.28 3.72
N GLN A 11 -19.49 -15.24 4.47
CA GLN A 11 -18.81 -14.99 5.74
C GLN A 11 -17.44 -14.33 5.42
N ILE A 12 -17.46 -13.09 4.96
CA ILE A 12 -16.28 -12.32 4.57
C ILE A 12 -15.73 -11.72 5.86
N PHE A 13 -14.62 -12.26 6.35
CA PHE A 13 -13.85 -11.57 7.37
C PHE A 13 -13.19 -10.35 6.71
N PRO A 14 -13.26 -9.16 7.31
CA PRO A 14 -12.59 -8.00 6.75
C PRO A 14 -11.07 -8.27 6.73
N PRO A 15 -10.37 -7.91 5.64
CA PRO A 15 -8.92 -8.02 5.59
C PRO A 15 -8.27 -7.13 6.63
N PHE A 16 -7.06 -7.48 7.04
CA PHE A 16 -6.22 -6.57 7.80
C PHE A 16 -5.52 -5.59 6.84
N ARG A 17 -5.75 -4.29 7.05
CA ARG A 17 -5.18 -3.21 6.25
C ARG A 17 -3.97 -2.61 6.95
N LEU A 18 -2.80 -2.68 6.31
CA LEU A 18 -1.53 -2.18 6.81
C LEU A 18 -1.03 -1.03 5.94
N GLY A 19 -0.93 0.18 6.50
CA GLY A 19 -0.21 1.27 5.85
C GLY A 19 1.27 1.24 6.20
N VAL A 20 2.15 1.46 5.22
CA VAL A 20 3.60 1.52 5.40
C VAL A 20 4.13 2.83 4.84
N THR A 21 4.82 3.60 5.67
CA THR A 21 5.43 4.89 5.32
C THR A 21 6.86 5.01 5.84
N GLY A 22 7.53 6.11 5.51
CA GLY A 22 8.93 6.36 5.82
C GLY A 22 9.67 7.00 4.65
N PRO A 23 10.80 7.68 4.90
CA PRO A 23 11.49 8.45 3.85
C PRO A 23 11.95 7.57 2.66
N PRO A 24 12.21 8.16 1.49
CA PRO A 24 12.84 7.45 0.38
C PRO A 24 14.15 6.77 0.83
N GLY A 25 14.34 5.51 0.45
CA GLY A 25 15.50 4.72 0.85
C GLY A 25 15.43 4.08 2.24
N ALA A 26 14.34 4.25 3.01
CA ALA A 26 14.17 3.60 4.31
C ALA A 26 14.05 2.07 4.27
N GLY A 27 13.89 1.47 3.09
CA GLY A 27 13.70 0.02 2.92
C GLY A 27 12.25 -0.45 2.95
N LYS A 28 11.28 0.46 2.73
CA LYS A 28 9.83 0.17 2.72
C LYS A 28 9.46 -0.98 1.77
N SER A 29 9.76 -0.86 0.48
CA SER A 29 9.40 -1.89 -0.51
C SER A 29 10.10 -3.24 -0.22
N THR A 30 11.32 -3.21 0.32
CA THR A 30 12.03 -4.43 0.76
C THR A 30 11.33 -5.10 1.95
N PHE A 31 10.87 -4.30 2.93
CA PHE A 31 10.06 -4.80 4.03
C PHE A 31 8.74 -5.38 3.53
N VAL A 32 8.03 -4.66 2.65
CA VAL A 32 6.74 -5.09 2.09
C VAL A 32 6.88 -6.39 1.31
N GLU A 33 7.92 -6.55 0.48
CA GLU A 33 8.18 -7.81 -0.23
C GLU A 33 8.43 -8.97 0.73
N ALA A 34 9.32 -8.78 1.71
CA ALA A 34 9.65 -9.83 2.68
C ALA A 34 8.45 -10.23 3.54
N PHE A 35 7.68 -9.24 4.01
CA PHE A 35 6.49 -9.47 4.82
C PHE A 35 5.36 -10.11 4.01
N GLY A 36 5.10 -9.61 2.80
CA GLY A 36 4.12 -10.19 1.89
C GLY A 36 4.42 -11.65 1.57
N LYS A 37 5.69 -11.98 1.27
CA LYS A 37 6.10 -13.38 1.05
C LYS A 37 5.92 -14.27 2.28
N LEU A 38 6.17 -13.74 3.48
CA LEU A 38 5.93 -14.46 4.72
C LEU A 38 4.43 -14.79 4.88
N LEU A 39 3.55 -13.85 4.53
CA LEU A 39 2.11 -14.03 4.59
C LEU A 39 1.62 -15.02 3.53
N THR A 40 2.05 -14.90 2.27
CA THR A 40 1.65 -15.83 1.21
C THR A 40 2.17 -17.25 1.45
N ALA A 41 3.37 -17.39 2.01
CA ALA A 41 3.90 -18.69 2.45
C ALA A 41 3.08 -19.35 3.58
N LYS A 42 2.29 -18.57 4.32
CA LYS A 42 1.32 -19.07 5.32
C LYS A 42 -0.06 -19.35 4.74
N GLY A 43 -0.25 -19.16 3.43
CA GLY A 43 -1.50 -19.41 2.71
C GLY A 43 -2.45 -18.21 2.64
N PHE A 44 -2.01 -17.01 3.08
CA PHE A 44 -2.83 -15.80 2.98
C PHE A 44 -2.75 -15.16 1.59
N LYS A 45 -3.84 -14.55 1.16
CA LYS A 45 -3.90 -13.69 -0.02
C LYS A 45 -3.53 -12.25 0.35
N VAL A 46 -2.55 -11.69 -0.34
CA VAL A 46 -1.97 -10.37 -0.02
C VAL A 46 -2.09 -9.41 -1.20
N ALA A 47 -2.73 -8.27 -1.00
CA ALA A 47 -2.70 -7.17 -1.95
C ALA A 47 -1.69 -6.12 -1.49
N VAL A 48 -0.91 -5.59 -2.43
CA VAL A 48 0.03 -4.49 -2.20
C VAL A 48 -0.30 -3.36 -3.15
N LEU A 49 -0.71 -2.23 -2.59
CA LEU A 49 -1.09 -1.01 -3.28
C LEU A 49 0.02 0.03 -3.06
N CYS A 50 0.85 0.25 -4.07
CA CYS A 50 1.98 1.18 -3.98
C CYS A 50 1.56 2.55 -4.50
N ILE A 51 1.62 3.58 -3.67
CA ILE A 51 1.32 4.95 -4.09
C ILE A 51 2.59 5.54 -4.71
N ASP A 52 2.50 6.04 -5.96
CA ASP A 52 3.61 6.65 -6.69
C ASP A 52 3.21 8.03 -7.27
N PRO A 53 3.94 9.13 -6.99
CA PRO A 53 3.63 10.45 -7.54
C PRO A 53 3.95 10.54 -9.04
N SER A 54 4.80 9.64 -9.55
CA SER A 54 5.40 9.76 -10.88
C SER A 54 4.46 9.35 -12.04
N SER A 55 3.29 8.77 -11.75
CA SER A 55 2.36 8.23 -12.75
C SER A 55 1.86 9.26 -13.78
N ILE A 56 2.03 10.57 -13.50
CA ILE A 56 1.57 11.70 -14.33
C ILE A 56 2.49 11.92 -15.54
N LEU A 57 3.81 11.76 -15.38
CA LEU A 57 4.79 12.12 -16.42
C LEU A 57 4.84 11.10 -17.57
N THR A 58 4.41 9.86 -17.34
CA THR A 58 4.54 8.75 -18.30
C THR A 58 3.21 8.18 -18.80
N GLY A 59 2.05 8.73 -18.38
CA GLY A 59 0.73 8.22 -18.80
C GLY A 59 0.38 6.85 -18.21
N GLY A 60 0.96 6.52 -17.06
CA GLY A 60 0.88 5.23 -16.38
C GLY A 60 2.16 4.98 -15.59
N SER A 61 2.06 4.37 -14.40
CA SER A 61 3.22 3.96 -13.59
C SER A 61 4.11 3.04 -14.43
N LEU A 62 5.22 3.58 -14.93
CA LEU A 62 6.14 2.89 -15.82
C LEU A 62 6.99 1.91 -15.01
N LEU A 63 6.41 0.78 -14.59
CA LEU A 63 7.14 -0.40 -14.09
C LEU A 63 8.02 -0.26 -12.83
N GLY A 64 8.04 0.89 -12.15
CA GLY A 64 8.97 1.17 -11.04
C GLY A 64 8.80 0.26 -9.82
N ASP A 65 7.58 -0.11 -9.45
CA ASP A 65 7.33 -0.93 -8.26
C ASP A 65 7.27 -2.44 -8.54
N LYS A 66 6.83 -2.84 -9.74
CA LYS A 66 6.95 -4.25 -10.18
C LYS A 66 8.41 -4.71 -10.33
N THR A 67 9.34 -3.78 -10.55
CA THR A 67 10.79 -4.09 -10.58
C THR A 67 11.42 -4.14 -9.19
N ARG A 68 10.76 -3.62 -8.15
CA ARG A 68 11.26 -3.64 -6.76
C ARG A 68 10.78 -4.84 -5.95
N MET A 69 9.58 -5.36 -6.22
CA MET A 69 9.01 -6.53 -5.54
C MET A 69 8.81 -7.69 -6.52
N LEU A 70 9.90 -8.13 -7.15
CA LEU A 70 9.87 -9.12 -8.24
C LEU A 70 9.34 -10.48 -7.79
N GLU A 71 9.70 -10.93 -6.60
CA GLU A 71 9.32 -12.26 -6.14
C GLU A 71 7.85 -12.27 -5.70
N LEU A 72 7.44 -11.29 -4.90
CA LEU A 72 6.06 -11.18 -4.46
C LEU A 72 5.10 -10.93 -5.63
N SER A 73 5.51 -10.15 -6.64
CA SER A 73 4.67 -9.92 -7.84
C SER A 73 4.41 -11.18 -8.68
N ASN A 74 5.19 -12.25 -8.48
CA ASN A 74 5.03 -13.52 -9.17
C ASN A 74 4.32 -14.59 -8.31
N ASP A 75 4.02 -14.28 -7.05
CA ASP A 75 3.31 -15.19 -6.16
C ASP A 75 1.81 -15.23 -6.53
N PRO A 76 1.21 -16.40 -6.80
CA PRO A 76 -0.20 -16.50 -7.17
C PRO A 76 -1.18 -16.06 -6.09
N ASN A 77 -0.75 -15.98 -4.83
CA ASN A 77 -1.53 -15.45 -3.72
C ASN A 77 -1.33 -13.94 -3.51
N ALA A 78 -0.47 -13.30 -4.31
CA ALA A 78 -0.20 -11.88 -4.20
C ALA A 78 -0.72 -11.07 -5.40
N TYR A 79 -1.10 -9.84 -5.12
CA TYR A 79 -1.39 -8.84 -6.15
C TYR A 79 -0.65 -7.55 -5.84
N VAL A 80 0.35 -7.23 -6.65
CA VAL A 80 1.16 -6.01 -6.49
C VAL A 80 0.81 -5.03 -7.61
N ARG A 81 0.29 -3.85 -7.24
CA ARG A 81 -0.04 -2.79 -8.18
C ARG A 81 0.33 -1.40 -7.68
N PRO A 82 0.79 -0.53 -8.60
CA PRO A 82 0.84 0.90 -8.35
C PRO A 82 -0.57 1.51 -8.41
N SER A 83 -0.90 2.35 -7.44
CA SER A 83 -2.06 3.25 -7.41
C SER A 83 -1.63 4.59 -7.99
N PRO A 84 -2.17 5.02 -9.14
CA PRO A 84 -1.79 6.28 -9.78
C PRO A 84 -2.27 7.47 -8.93
N SER A 85 -1.44 8.51 -8.88
CA SER A 85 -1.75 9.73 -8.11
C SER A 85 -2.42 10.83 -8.92
N ASN A 86 -2.41 10.74 -10.26
CA ASN A 86 -2.99 11.73 -11.19
C ASN A 86 -2.66 13.21 -10.93
N GLY A 87 -1.67 13.52 -10.09
CA GLY A 87 -1.21 14.89 -9.81
C GLY A 87 -1.93 15.61 -8.70
N GLU A 88 -2.95 15.00 -8.09
CA GLU A 88 -3.72 15.59 -7.01
C GLU A 88 -3.81 14.63 -5.84
N LEU A 89 -3.60 15.14 -4.62
CA LEU A 89 -3.67 14.35 -3.40
C LEU A 89 -5.04 13.66 -3.22
N GLY A 90 -6.11 14.31 -3.67
CA GLY A 90 -7.47 13.75 -3.67
C GLY A 90 -7.64 12.56 -4.61
N GLY A 91 -6.98 12.58 -5.78
CA GLY A 91 -7.02 11.47 -6.73
C GLY A 91 -6.35 10.20 -6.20
N VAL A 92 -5.24 10.34 -5.45
CA VAL A 92 -4.60 9.22 -4.75
C VAL A 92 -5.56 8.57 -3.76
N ALA A 93 -6.24 9.40 -2.96
CA ALA A 93 -7.15 8.98 -1.91
C ALA A 93 -8.31 8.16 -2.47
N GLU A 94 -8.99 8.70 -3.49
CA GLU A 94 -10.17 8.10 -4.11
C GLU A 94 -9.81 6.77 -4.80
N HIS A 95 -8.76 6.75 -5.63
CA HIS A 95 -8.33 5.53 -6.32
C HIS A 95 -7.84 4.45 -5.37
N THR A 96 -7.14 4.82 -4.29
CA THR A 96 -6.67 3.84 -3.30
C THR A 96 -7.83 3.27 -2.50
N ALA A 97 -8.82 4.08 -2.12
CA ALA A 97 -10.03 3.61 -1.44
C ALA A 97 -10.84 2.63 -2.30
N ASP A 98 -11.01 2.92 -3.59
CA ASP A 98 -11.68 2.02 -4.54
C ASP A 98 -10.94 0.69 -4.71
N LEU A 99 -9.59 0.73 -4.76
CA LEU A 99 -8.77 -0.47 -4.84
C LEU A 99 -8.85 -1.30 -3.56
N ILE A 100 -8.84 -0.68 -2.38
CA ILE A 100 -9.04 -1.37 -1.10
C ILE A 100 -10.38 -2.12 -1.11
N LEU A 101 -11.46 -1.44 -1.51
CA LEU A 101 -12.79 -2.04 -1.61
C LEU A 101 -12.83 -3.21 -2.61
N LEU A 102 -12.12 -3.09 -3.73
CA LEU A 102 -12.02 -4.17 -4.71
C LEU A 102 -11.28 -5.39 -4.15
N MET A 103 -10.20 -5.19 -3.39
CA MET A 103 -9.44 -6.28 -2.78
C MET A 103 -10.25 -6.98 -1.67
N GLU A 104 -11.04 -6.22 -0.92
CA GLU A 104 -12.02 -6.77 0.04
C GLU A 104 -13.04 -7.66 -0.65
N ALA A 105 -13.68 -7.16 -1.70
CA ALA A 105 -14.65 -7.94 -2.47
C ALA A 105 -14.00 -9.18 -3.13
N ALA A 106 -12.70 -9.13 -3.42
CA ALA A 106 -11.93 -10.24 -3.95
C ALA A 106 -11.41 -11.22 -2.88
N ASN A 107 -11.82 -11.09 -1.61
CA ASN A 107 -11.42 -11.93 -0.48
C ASN A 107 -9.89 -12.03 -0.34
N TYR A 108 -9.22 -10.88 -0.31
CA TYR A 108 -7.85 -10.81 0.21
C TYR A 108 -7.87 -10.85 1.74
N ASP A 109 -6.84 -11.42 2.35
CA ASP A 109 -6.71 -11.48 3.81
C ASP A 109 -5.95 -10.27 4.35
N PHE A 110 -4.98 -9.76 3.55
CA PHE A 110 -4.17 -8.60 3.88
C PHE A 110 -4.15 -7.61 2.72
N ILE A 111 -4.29 -6.33 3.05
CA ILE A 111 -4.11 -5.21 2.11
C ILE A 111 -3.02 -4.31 2.65
N ILE A 112 -1.89 -4.22 1.96
CA ILE A 112 -0.76 -3.39 2.32
C ILE A 112 -0.74 -2.16 1.42
N VAL A 113 -0.76 -0.96 2.01
CA VAL A 113 -0.67 0.31 1.30
C VAL A 113 0.71 0.91 1.56
N GLU A 114 1.58 0.91 0.55
CA GLU A 114 2.91 1.53 0.64
C GLU A 114 2.84 2.97 0.13
N THR A 115 3.25 3.93 0.95
CA THR A 115 3.37 5.35 0.56
C THR A 115 4.78 5.68 0.08
N VAL A 116 4.96 6.85 -0.52
CA VAL A 116 6.25 7.34 -1.02
C VAL A 116 7.13 7.85 0.13
N GLY A 117 6.52 8.42 1.17
CA GLY A 117 7.21 9.01 2.32
C GLY A 117 7.55 10.49 2.16
N LEU A 118 6.67 11.28 1.56
CA LEU A 118 6.92 12.67 1.17
C LEU A 118 5.85 13.68 1.65
N GLY A 119 4.83 13.28 2.43
CA GLY A 119 4.00 14.28 3.14
C GLY A 119 2.53 13.94 3.41
N GLN A 120 1.63 14.50 2.59
CA GLN A 120 0.18 14.56 2.89
C GLN A 120 -0.58 13.27 2.53
N SER A 121 -0.01 12.42 1.67
CA SER A 121 -0.60 11.12 1.32
C SER A 121 -0.69 10.19 2.53
N GLU A 122 0.18 10.38 3.51
CA GLU A 122 0.33 9.60 4.72
C GLU A 122 -0.87 9.78 5.65
N VAL A 123 -1.36 11.02 5.78
CA VAL A 123 -2.57 11.34 6.55
C VAL A 123 -3.79 10.66 5.95
N VAL A 124 -3.90 10.69 4.62
CA VAL A 124 -5.00 10.05 3.90
C VAL A 124 -4.96 8.52 4.07
N VAL A 125 -3.77 7.92 3.99
CA VAL A 125 -3.62 6.46 4.16
C VAL A 125 -3.90 6.04 5.60
N ASP A 126 -3.48 6.83 6.59
CA ASP A 126 -3.75 6.56 8.01
C ASP A 126 -5.26 6.38 8.28
N ASP A 127 -6.10 7.22 7.67
CA ASP A 127 -7.57 7.14 7.79
C ASP A 127 -8.19 5.90 7.09
N MET A 128 -7.44 5.18 6.26
CA MET A 128 -7.94 4.06 5.44
C MET A 128 -7.49 2.67 5.93
N VAL A 129 -6.52 2.61 6.84
CA VAL A 129 -5.88 1.37 7.29
C VAL A 129 -6.17 1.06 8.76
N ASP A 130 -6.00 -0.21 9.15
CA ASP A 130 -6.18 -0.64 10.55
C ASP A 130 -4.92 -0.38 11.39
N PHE A 131 -3.75 -0.39 10.74
CA PHE A 131 -2.46 -0.13 11.37
C PHE A 131 -1.56 0.65 10.43
N PHE A 132 -0.92 1.70 10.94
CA PHE A 132 0.00 2.55 10.19
C PHE A 132 1.43 2.42 10.74
N MET A 133 2.35 1.97 9.88
CA MET A 133 3.74 1.66 10.24
C MET A 133 4.71 2.67 9.61
N LEU A 134 5.58 3.25 10.43
CA LEU A 134 6.69 4.08 9.98
C LEU A 134 7.99 3.27 9.96
N VAL A 135 8.62 3.17 8.78
CA VAL A 135 9.93 2.53 8.58
C VAL A 135 11.00 3.62 8.51
N MET A 136 11.97 3.58 9.42
CA MET A 136 13.05 4.56 9.50
C MET A 136 14.41 3.89 9.34
N PRO A 137 15.34 4.49 8.56
CA PRO A 137 16.72 4.05 8.57
C PRO A 137 17.37 4.39 9.92
N PRO A 138 18.32 3.58 10.41
CA PRO A 138 18.91 3.72 11.75
C PRO A 138 19.66 5.04 11.99
N THR A 139 19.99 5.78 10.93
CA THR A 139 20.77 7.03 10.97
C THR A 139 19.93 8.31 10.88
N MET A 140 18.59 8.22 10.87
CA MET A 140 17.70 9.39 10.92
C MET A 140 17.40 9.83 12.37
N GLY A 141 18.45 10.10 13.14
CA GLY A 141 18.38 10.69 14.49
C GLY A 141 18.58 12.21 14.46
N ASP A 142 17.62 12.94 15.04
CA ASP A 142 17.51 14.40 15.23
C ASP A 142 17.58 15.30 13.99
N SER A 143 16.41 15.78 13.55
CA SER A 143 16.25 16.95 12.68
C SER A 143 15.91 18.24 13.45
N LEU A 144 16.22 18.32 14.76
CA LEU A 144 16.53 19.61 15.38
C LEU A 144 17.96 20.03 14.96
N GLN A 145 18.17 20.10 13.65
CA GLN A 145 19.34 20.77 13.11
C GLN A 145 19.05 22.26 13.27
N GLY A 146 19.78 22.88 14.20
CA GLY A 146 19.49 24.20 14.74
C GLY A 146 19.08 25.22 13.70
N VAL A 147 18.04 25.97 14.06
CA VAL A 147 17.84 27.35 13.58
C VAL A 147 19.21 28.03 13.60
N LYS A 148 19.74 28.33 12.42
CA LYS A 148 20.73 29.40 12.25
C LYS A 148 20.05 30.55 11.57
#